data_AF-A0A6A5TZJ4-F1
#
_entry.id   AF-A0A6A5TZJ4-F1
#
_cell.length_a   1.000
_cell.length_b   1.000
_cell.length_c   1.000
_cell.angle_alpha   90.00
_cell.angle_beta   90.00
_cell.angle_gamma   90.00
#
_symmetry.space_group_name_H-M   'P 1'
#
loop_
_entity.id
_entity.type
_entity.pdbx_description
1 polymer ?
#
loop_
_entity_poly.entity_id
_entity_poly.type
_entity_poly.pdbx_seq_one_letter_code
_entity_poly.pdbx_strand_id
1 'polypeptide(L)' 'MSSTAPLFFKQPFRYLKWASIHKPAYFYSIVIGLAGPAAIVVVPPIRRYVGDENRSKVPQTYPIPKGPRPRPSGFDDE' A
#
# COMPACT_ATOMS: atom_id res chain seq x y z
N MET A 1 -34.18 -1.62 -27.25
CA MET A 1 -34.74 -2.42 -26.14
C MET A 1 -33.92 -2.10 -24.90
N SER A 2 -34.53 -1.59 -23.84
CA SER A 2 -33.83 -1.42 -22.56
C SER A 2 -33.36 -2.80 -22.10
N SER A 3 -32.05 -3.03 -22.03
CA SER A 3 -31.50 -4.30 -21.56
C SER A 3 -31.80 -4.41 -20.07
N THR A 4 -32.75 -5.26 -19.70
CA THR A 4 -33.06 -5.52 -18.29
C THR A 4 -31.78 -5.96 -17.57
N ALA A 5 -31.47 -5.31 -16.45
CA ALA A 5 -30.30 -5.65 -15.66
C ALA A 5 -30.41 -7.11 -15.17
N PRO A 6 -29.40 -7.96 -15.42
CA PRO A 6 -29.39 -9.32 -14.88
C PRO A 6 -29.31 -9.28 -13.34
N LEU A 7 -29.84 -10.29 -12.66
CA LEU A 7 -29.80 -10.33 -11.19
C LEU A 7 -28.39 -10.73 -10.70
N PHE A 8 -27.80 -9.92 -9.81
CA PHE A 8 -26.45 -10.13 -9.27
C PHE A 8 -26.26 -11.54 -8.66
N PHE A 9 -27.15 -11.94 -7.76
CA PHE A 9 -27.05 -13.24 -7.06
C PHE A 9 -27.38 -14.46 -7.93
N LYS A 10 -27.99 -14.27 -9.11
CA LYS A 10 -28.29 -15.38 -10.04
C LYS A 10 -27.24 -15.50 -11.15
N GLN A 11 -26.70 -14.37 -11.62
CA GLN A 11 -25.78 -14.33 -12.76
C GLN A 11 -24.69 -13.26 -12.53
N PRO A 12 -23.79 -13.45 -11.56
CA PRO A 12 -22.86 -12.42 -11.12
C PRO A 12 -21.92 -11.94 -12.24
N PHE A 13 -21.34 -12.87 -13.03
CA PHE A 13 -20.44 -12.49 -14.13
C PHE A 13 -21.15 -11.71 -15.24
N ARG A 14 -22.40 -12.08 -15.56
CA ARG A 14 -23.21 -11.33 -16.54
C ARG A 14 -23.58 -9.95 -16.02
N TYR A 15 -23.87 -9.83 -14.73
CA TYR A 15 -24.10 -8.54 -14.08
C TYR A 15 -22.87 -7.64 -14.09
N LEU A 16 -21.69 -8.16 -13.76
CA LEU A 16 -20.46 -7.36 -13.80
C LEU A 16 -20.16 -6.86 -15.23
N LYS A 17 -20.31 -7.72 -16.25
CA LYS A 17 -20.20 -7.31 -17.66
C LYS A 17 -21.24 -6.27 -18.06
N TRP A 18 -22.48 -6.41 -17.60
CA TRP A 18 -23.54 -5.44 -17.88
C TRP A 18 -23.25 -4.10 -17.20
N ALA A 19 -22.83 -4.14 -15.92
CA ALA A 19 -22.53 -2.96 -15.10
C ALA A 19 -21.33 -2.17 -15.64
N SER A 20 -20.29 -2.83 -16.16
CA SER A 20 -19.13 -2.14 -16.75
C SER A 20 -19.47 -1.32 -17.99
N ILE A 21 -20.51 -1.70 -18.74
CA ILE A 21 -20.96 -1.02 -19.97
C ILE A 21 -22.07 0.00 -19.68
N HIS A 22 -23.07 -0.36 -18.87
CA HIS A 22 -24.27 0.47 -18.66
C HIS A 22 -24.14 1.44 -17.48
N LYS A 23 -23.24 1.15 -16.53
CA LYS A 23 -23.01 1.94 -15.31
C LYS A 23 -21.50 2.10 -15.03
N PRO A 24 -20.71 2.62 -15.99
CA PRO A 24 -19.25 2.61 -15.91
C PRO A 24 -18.71 3.39 -14.71
N ALA A 25 -19.30 4.54 -14.38
CA ALA A 25 -18.85 5.36 -13.25
C ALA A 25 -18.89 4.59 -11.91
N TYR A 26 -19.99 3.89 -11.64
CA TYR A 26 -20.13 3.08 -10.42
C TYR A 26 -19.23 1.85 -10.45
N PHE A 27 -19.16 1.16 -11.58
CA PHE A 27 -18.37 -0.07 -11.69
C PHE A 27 -16.88 0.21 -11.49
N TYR A 28 -16.31 1.16 -12.24
CA TYR A 28 -14.87 1.43 -12.18
C TYR A 28 -14.45 2.18 -10.91
N SER A 29 -15.32 3.00 -10.30
CA SER A 29 -15.01 3.61 -9.00
C SER A 29 -14.85 2.56 -7.90
N ILE A 30 -15.71 1.55 -7.87
CA ILE A 30 -15.60 0.43 -6.92
C ILE A 30 -14.34 -0.40 -7.21
N VAL A 31 -14.07 -0.73 -8.47
CA VAL A 31 -12.89 -1.52 -8.85
C VAL A 31 -11.60 -0.82 -8.46
N ILE A 32 -11.46 0.48 -8.78
CA ILE A 32 -10.26 1.26 -8.42
C ILE A 32 -10.18 1.46 -6.91
N GLY A 33 -11.31 1.73 -6.25
CA GLY A 33 -11.39 1.87 -4.80
C GLY A 33 -10.97 0.61 -4.04
N LEU A 34 -11.31 -0.58 -4.56
CA LEU A 34 -10.90 -1.86 -3.98
C LEU A 34 -9.47 -2.28 -4.40
N ALA A 35 -8.99 -1.85 -5.56
CA ALA A 35 -7.65 -2.17 -6.03
C ALA A 35 -6.56 -1.64 -5.08
N GLY A 36 -6.75 -0.46 -4.47
CA GLY A 36 -5.81 0.11 -3.50
C GLY A 36 -5.61 -0.75 -2.25
N PRO A 37 -6.65 -1.03 -1.45
CA PRO A 37 -6.57 -1.93 -0.29
C PRO A 37 -6.07 -3.33 -0.65
N ALA A 38 -6.50 -3.89 -1.79
CA ALA A 38 -6.00 -5.18 -2.27
C ALA A 38 -4.49 -5.12 -2.54
N ALA A 39 -3.99 -4.06 -3.17
CA ALA A 39 -2.57 -3.87 -3.42
C ALA A 39 -1.75 -3.74 -2.11
N ILE A 40 -2.29 -3.08 -1.07
CA ILE A 40 -1.62 -2.98 0.24
C ILE A 40 -1.38 -4.37 0.86
N VAL A 41 -2.28 -5.33 0.64
CA VAL A 41 -2.13 -6.69 1.17
C VAL A 41 -1.23 -7.55 0.27
N VAL A 42 -1.40 -7.44 -1.05
CA VAL A 42 -0.73 -8.33 -2.02
C VAL A 42 0.68 -7.89 -2.37
N VAL A 43 0.94 -6.58 -2.49
CA VAL A 43 2.22 -6.06 -3.00
C VAL A 43 3.39 -6.21 -2.01
N PRO A 44 3.25 -5.92 -0.70
CA PRO A 44 4.37 -6.03 0.24
C PRO A 44 5.05 -7.41 0.33
N PRO A 45 4.32 -8.55 0.40
CA PRO A 45 4.98 -9.86 0.41
C PRO A 45 5.71 -10.14 -0.91
N ILE A 46 5.17 -9.71 -2.05
CA ILE A 46 5.82 -9.85 -3.36
C ILE A 46 7.11 -9.02 -3.41
N ARG A 47 7.08 -7.76 -2.95
CA ARG A 47 8.27 -6.90 -2.90
C ARG A 47 9.39 -7.53 -2.06
N ARG A 48 9.06 -8.07 -0.88
CA ARG A 48 10.02 -8.79 -0.03
C ARG A 48 10.60 -10.03 -0.71
N TYR A 49 9.79 -10.76 -1.48
CA TYR A 49 10.26 -11.94 -2.22
C TYR A 49 11.26 -11.59 -3.33
N VAL A 50 11.12 -10.42 -3.95
CA VAL A 50 12.03 -9.92 -5.00
C VAL A 50 13.30 -9.27 -4.39
N GLY A 51 13.44 -9.25 -3.06
CA GLY A 51 14.60 -8.68 -2.36
C GLY A 51 14.50 -7.18 -2.09
N ASP A 52 13.33 -6.57 -2.30
CA ASP A 52 13.06 -5.19 -1.91
C ASP A 52 12.66 -5.14 -0.43
N GLU A 53 13.68 -4.98 0.42
CA GLU A 53 13.53 -4.87 1.87
C GLU A 53 13.14 -3.46 2.34
N ASN A 54 12.59 -3.39 3.56
CA ASN A 54 12.27 -2.11 4.18
C ASN A 54 13.54 -1.27 4.38
N ARG A 55 13.52 -0.03 3.90
CA ARG A 55 14.62 0.91 4.13
C ARG A 55 14.83 1.16 5.62
N SER A 56 16.09 1.24 6.04
CA SER A 56 16.46 1.65 7.40
C SER A 56 15.86 3.00 7.77
N LYS A 57 15.38 3.14 9.00
CA LYS A 57 14.79 4.39 9.50
C LYS A 57 15.84 5.50 9.53
N VAL A 58 15.53 6.64 8.91
CA VAL A 58 16.37 7.84 8.98
C VAL A 58 16.33 8.40 10.41
N PRO A 59 17.49 8.72 11.02
CA PRO A 59 17.52 9.32 12.35
C PRO A 59 16.78 10.67 12.33
N GLN A 60 15.84 10.84 13.27
CA GLN A 60 15.06 12.07 13.41
C GLN A 60 15.71 13.06 14.40
N THR A 61 16.69 12.58 15.15
CA THR A 61 17.42 13.34 16.17
C THR A 61 18.90 13.02 16.07
N TYR A 62 19.72 13.82 16.73
CA TYR A 62 21.14 13.52 16.84
C TYR A 62 21.33 12.10 17.42
N PRO A 63 22.09 11.21 16.75
CA PRO A 63 22.27 9.84 17.19
C PRO A 63 23.19 9.82 18.41
N ILE A 64 22.60 9.75 19.59
CA ILE A 64 23.36 9.64 20.85
C ILE A 64 23.82 8.18 21.00
N PRO A 65 25.14 7.91 21.08
CA PRO A 65 25.64 6.57 21.35
C PRO A 65 25.11 6.03 22.69
N LYS A 66 24.77 4.75 22.73
CA LYS A 66 24.41 4.09 23.98
C LYS A 66 25.67 3.73 24.76
N GLY A 67 25.72 4.07 26.04
CA GLY A 67 26.80 3.63 26.94
C GLY A 67 27.38 4.76 27.79
N PRO A 68 28.34 4.42 28.67
CA PRO A 68 29.04 5.39 29.50
C PRO A 68 29.92 6.31 28.65
N ARG A 69 30.04 7.57 29.07
CA ARG A 69 30.84 8.57 28.36
C ARG A 69 32.34 8.24 28.51
N PRO A 70 33.10 8.07 27.40
CA PRO A 70 34.55 8.00 27.47
C PRO A 70 35.13 9.38 27.82
N ARG A 71 36.18 9.44 28.65
CA ARG A 71 36.87 10.69 28.99
C ARG A 71 37.68 11.14 27.76
N PRO A 72 37.39 12.31 27.15
CA PRO A 72 38.17 12.83 26.02
C PRO A 72 39.50 13.47 26.50
N SER A 73 40.47 13.61 25.59
CA SER A 73 41.74 14.33 25.78
C SER A 73 42.15 15.06 24.49
N GLY A 74 42.93 16.14 24.56
CA GLY A 74 43.59 16.77 23.40
C GLY A 74 43.12 18.18 23.01
N PHE A 75 42.19 18.76 23.77
CA PHE A 75 41.72 20.16 23.62
C PHE A 75 41.56 20.82 25.00
N ASP A 76 42.51 20.55 25.89
CA ASP A 76 42.51 21.15 27.23
C ASP A 76 43.02 22.60 27.13
N ASP A 77 42.39 23.53 27.86
CA ASP A 77 42.77 24.94 27.87
C ASP A 77 44.09 25.11 28.66
N GLU A 78 45.19 25.52 28.02
CA GLU A 78 46.38 26.03 28.74
C GLU A 78 46.13 27.44 29.29
#